data_AF-A0A845LN05-F1
#
_entry.id   AF-A0A845LN05-F1
#
_cell.length_a   1.000
_cell.length_b   1.000
_cell.length_c   1.000
_cell.angle_alpha   90.00
_cell.angle_beta   90.00
_cell.angle_gamma   90.00
#
_symmetry.space_group_name_H-M   'P 1'
#
loop_
_entity.id
_entity.type
_entity.pdbx_description
1 polymer ?
#
loop_
_entity_poly.entity_id
_entity_poly.type
_entity_poly.pdbx_seq_one_letter_code
_entity_poly.pdbx_strand_id
1 'polypeptide(L)'
;MRFKWPTANADFFKVIGDNTVSLKNNDNLEEEFYEYGLKFKKSAHVLTEYLLGKTDISKLDIYFFAVAYLYRHSLELVLKAIGFKYIVSLECRKTFLKDTFHNLSEILLYITPSIQELIEKDLEGYKWLKSYFNDINTIDKESDSFRYPFSIHVNKVKDGLKTRKTFSIKPVFDKQTHIDLVAFANKIEVAFDLLEEIYKEKYVESTSYQNYSPFFIDEGGDYYGQSIVGYTYNAERFCQHVKAYTESPQYLYNMMCENTQLKDILFIPMCYLYRNAVELSLKEILFEECSYGLQEVLGHISKKKHKVKGLWNLIKTEIEEHANEPEDDVTLIDVENYITQLNNIDGTSDKFRYPADKHLKLHFIDGKKVDVDNVNDFFEQLLSFLSAVDLMMAEHNEWKAEIEAEYRAEMELI
;
A
#
# COMPACT_ATOMS: atom_id res chain seq x y z
N MET A 1 6.52 -19.98 -17.39
CA MET A 1 5.55 -19.67 -16.32
C MET A 1 4.22 -20.32 -16.68
N ARG A 2 3.54 -20.94 -15.72
CA ARG A 2 2.16 -21.43 -15.92
C ARG A 2 1.26 -20.19 -15.88
N PHE A 3 0.51 -19.93 -16.95
CA PHE A 3 -0.45 -18.82 -16.98
C PHE A 3 -1.47 -19.03 -15.86
N LYS A 4 -1.65 -18.02 -15.00
CA LYS A 4 -2.55 -18.05 -13.85
C LYS A 4 -3.81 -17.27 -14.23
N TRP A 5 -4.95 -17.95 -14.24
CA TRP A 5 -6.25 -17.36 -14.60
C TRP A 5 -7.30 -17.68 -13.54
N PRO A 6 -8.33 -16.84 -13.33
CA PRO A 6 -9.42 -17.11 -12.41
C PRO A 6 -10.10 -18.46 -12.64
N THR A 7 -10.61 -19.06 -11.56
CA THR A 7 -11.29 -20.36 -11.59
C THR A 7 -12.56 -20.35 -10.74
N ALA A 8 -13.56 -21.13 -11.14
CA ALA A 8 -14.87 -21.20 -10.47
C ALA A 8 -14.84 -21.57 -8.98
N ASN A 9 -13.88 -22.41 -8.56
CA ASN A 9 -13.80 -22.94 -7.19
C ASN A 9 -12.70 -22.29 -6.35
N ALA A 10 -12.41 -21.01 -6.61
CA ALA A 10 -11.48 -20.25 -5.81
C ALA A 10 -11.93 -20.16 -4.35
N ASP A 11 -11.01 -20.42 -3.43
CA ASP A 11 -11.21 -20.24 -2.00
C ASP A 11 -9.89 -19.77 -1.39
N PHE A 12 -9.88 -18.51 -0.93
CA PHE A 12 -8.70 -17.88 -0.32
C PHE A 12 -8.13 -18.69 0.86
N PHE A 13 -8.99 -19.35 1.64
CA PHE A 13 -8.58 -20.09 2.83
C PHE A 13 -8.42 -21.59 2.61
N LYS A 14 -8.50 -22.06 1.35
CA LYS A 14 -8.27 -23.46 1.03
C LYS A 14 -6.85 -23.84 1.40
N VAL A 15 -6.72 -24.97 2.11
CA VAL A 15 -5.43 -25.57 2.45
C VAL A 15 -5.27 -26.81 1.59
N ILE A 16 -4.30 -26.78 0.68
CA ILE A 16 -4.06 -27.83 -0.32
C ILE A 16 -2.75 -28.55 0.00
N GLY A 17 -1.70 -27.77 0.29
CA GLY A 17 -0.36 -28.27 0.57
C GLY A 17 0.07 -28.13 2.02
N ASP A 18 1.32 -28.51 2.26
CA ASP A 18 1.98 -28.39 3.56
C ASP A 18 2.63 -27.01 3.75
N ASN A 19 2.73 -26.20 2.67
CA ASN A 19 3.28 -24.85 2.70
C ASN A 19 2.31 -23.87 3.39
N THR A 20 2.28 -23.91 4.71
CA THR A 20 1.26 -23.21 5.51
C THR A 20 1.88 -22.29 6.55
N VAL A 21 1.11 -21.26 6.93
CA VAL A 21 1.39 -20.32 8.01
C VAL A 21 0.23 -20.32 9.00
N SER A 22 0.53 -20.14 10.28
CA SER A 22 -0.49 -20.05 11.34
C SER A 22 -0.64 -18.60 11.78
N LEU A 23 -1.75 -17.98 11.40
CA LEU A 23 -2.10 -16.65 11.87
C LEU A 23 -2.81 -16.80 13.21
N LYS A 24 -2.15 -16.44 14.31
CA LYS A 24 -2.78 -16.42 15.63
C LYS A 24 -2.27 -15.24 16.43
N ASN A 25 -3.19 -14.40 16.92
CA ASN A 25 -2.82 -13.32 17.82
C ASN A 25 -2.63 -13.83 19.26
N ASN A 26 -1.83 -13.12 20.06
CA ASN A 26 -1.41 -13.46 21.42
C ASN A 26 -2.20 -12.73 22.53
N ASP A 27 -3.33 -12.11 22.18
CA ASP A 27 -4.20 -11.30 23.06
C ASP A 27 -3.61 -9.99 23.60
N ASN A 28 -2.31 -9.74 23.40
CA ASN A 28 -1.64 -8.50 23.82
C ASN A 28 -1.50 -7.52 22.66
N LEU A 29 -2.36 -6.48 22.63
CA LEU A 29 -2.34 -5.43 21.60
C LEU A 29 -0.99 -4.73 21.46
N GLU A 30 -0.24 -4.53 22.55
CA GLU A 30 1.09 -3.91 22.49
C GLU A 30 2.04 -4.79 21.68
N GLU A 31 2.18 -6.06 22.07
CA GLU A 31 3.07 -7.02 21.42
C GLU A 31 2.66 -7.27 19.97
N GLU A 32 1.36 -7.40 19.71
CA GLU A 32 0.84 -7.59 18.35
C GLU A 32 1.20 -6.45 17.40
N PHE A 33 1.06 -5.20 17.85
CA PHE A 33 1.43 -4.04 17.04
C PHE A 33 2.95 -3.97 16.82
N TYR A 34 3.74 -4.28 17.84
CA TYR A 34 5.20 -4.32 17.73
C TYR A 34 5.67 -5.41 16.75
N GLU A 35 5.14 -6.63 16.88
CA GLU A 35 5.46 -7.76 16.00
C GLU A 35 5.04 -7.48 14.56
N TYR A 36 3.86 -6.89 14.33
CA TYR A 36 3.49 -6.42 13.00
C TYR A 36 4.50 -5.37 12.50
N GLY A 37 4.91 -4.41 13.33
CA GLY A 37 5.93 -3.41 12.98
C GLY A 37 7.22 -4.05 12.48
N LEU A 38 7.72 -5.08 13.19
CA LEU A 38 8.89 -5.84 12.80
C LEU A 38 8.70 -6.56 11.45
N LYS A 39 7.53 -7.17 11.22
CA LYS A 39 7.22 -7.85 9.94
C LYS A 39 7.30 -6.89 8.76
N PHE A 40 6.70 -5.72 8.90
CA PHE A 40 6.73 -4.67 7.88
C PHE A 40 8.14 -4.10 7.66
N LYS A 41 8.89 -3.78 8.73
CA LYS A 41 10.30 -3.34 8.64
C LYS A 41 11.15 -4.37 7.89
N LYS A 42 11.09 -5.63 8.31
CA LYS A 42 11.90 -6.72 7.71
C LYS A 42 11.54 -6.98 6.25
N SER A 43 10.26 -6.87 5.89
CA SER A 43 9.83 -7.01 4.49
C SER A 43 10.36 -5.87 3.62
N ALA A 44 10.37 -4.64 4.14
CA ALA A 44 10.96 -3.49 3.47
C ALA A 44 12.48 -3.66 3.30
N HIS A 45 13.17 -4.14 4.33
CA HIS A 45 14.60 -4.45 4.28
C HIS A 45 14.94 -5.50 3.22
N VAL A 46 14.21 -6.63 3.19
CA VAL A 46 14.40 -7.69 2.19
C VAL A 46 14.22 -7.18 0.75
N LEU A 47 13.22 -6.32 0.52
CA LEU A 47 13.03 -5.68 -0.79
C LEU A 47 14.15 -4.68 -1.09
N THR A 48 14.60 -3.90 -0.11
CA THR A 48 15.69 -2.94 -0.29
C THR A 48 17.01 -3.64 -0.64
N GLU A 49 17.36 -4.72 0.07
CA GLU A 49 18.54 -5.53 -0.25
C GLU A 49 18.46 -6.13 -1.66
N TYR A 50 17.28 -6.58 -2.07
CA TYR A 50 17.05 -7.07 -3.43
C TYR A 50 17.33 -5.99 -4.48
N LEU A 51 16.80 -4.79 -4.26
CA LEU A 51 16.95 -3.67 -5.19
C LEU A 51 18.40 -3.22 -5.31
N LEU A 52 19.09 -3.06 -4.17
CA LEU A 52 20.49 -2.64 -4.13
C LEU A 52 21.47 -3.74 -4.59
N GLY A 53 21.06 -5.01 -4.51
CA GLY A 53 21.85 -6.16 -4.96
C GLY A 53 21.71 -6.48 -6.46
N LYS A 54 20.81 -5.82 -7.18
CA LYS A 54 20.55 -6.03 -8.61
C LYS A 54 20.85 -4.77 -9.41
N THR A 55 21.30 -4.94 -10.65
CA THR A 55 21.54 -3.83 -11.59
C THR A 55 20.29 -3.45 -12.41
N ASP A 56 19.09 -3.80 -11.94
CA ASP A 56 17.83 -3.51 -12.65
C ASP A 56 17.26 -2.16 -12.18
N ILE A 57 17.65 -1.12 -12.90
CA ILE A 57 17.30 0.28 -12.56
C ILE A 57 15.79 0.49 -12.61
N SER A 58 15.07 -0.20 -13.50
CA SER A 58 13.61 -0.07 -13.59
C SER A 58 12.92 -0.47 -12.28
N LYS A 59 13.47 -1.46 -11.57
CA LYS A 59 12.92 -1.90 -10.28
C LYS A 59 13.26 -0.95 -9.15
N LEU A 60 14.42 -0.28 -9.19
CA LEU A 60 14.76 0.77 -8.21
C LEU A 60 13.69 1.86 -8.20
N ASP A 61 13.25 2.29 -9.39
CA ASP A 61 12.24 3.34 -9.55
C ASP A 61 10.84 2.85 -9.15
N ILE A 62 10.46 1.65 -9.62
CA ILE A 62 9.11 1.11 -9.43
C ILE A 62 8.88 0.67 -7.98
N TYR A 63 9.77 -0.14 -7.39
CA TYR A 63 9.51 -0.78 -6.10
C TYR A 63 9.64 0.20 -4.93
N PHE A 64 10.20 1.39 -5.16
CA PHE A 64 10.31 2.45 -4.16
C PHE A 64 8.98 2.68 -3.41
N PHE A 65 7.86 2.73 -4.12
CA PHE A 65 6.55 3.00 -3.49
C PHE A 65 6.13 1.90 -2.51
N ALA A 66 6.37 0.63 -2.84
CA ALA A 66 6.09 -0.48 -1.94
C ALA A 66 7.05 -0.48 -0.73
N VAL A 67 8.35 -0.27 -0.97
CA VAL A 67 9.38 -0.16 0.08
C VAL A 67 9.07 0.98 1.05
N ALA A 68 8.79 2.17 0.51
CA ALA A 68 8.49 3.36 1.29
C ALA A 68 7.25 3.17 2.17
N TYR A 69 6.19 2.58 1.62
CA TYR A 69 5.01 2.25 2.41
C TYR A 69 5.33 1.26 3.54
N LEU A 70 6.01 0.14 3.25
CA LEU A 70 6.29 -0.89 4.26
C LEU A 70 7.12 -0.32 5.43
N TYR A 71 8.16 0.44 5.11
CA TYR A 71 8.99 1.11 6.10
C TYR A 71 8.21 2.15 6.90
N ARG A 72 7.47 3.05 6.23
CA ARG A 72 6.63 4.04 6.93
C ARG A 72 5.63 3.36 7.87
N HIS A 73 4.99 2.30 7.41
CA HIS A 73 3.94 1.61 8.17
C HIS A 73 4.53 0.91 9.39
N SER A 74 5.77 0.41 9.28
CA SER A 74 6.50 -0.15 10.42
C SER A 74 6.69 0.87 11.55
N LEU A 75 7.01 2.14 11.23
CA LEU A 75 7.15 3.22 12.20
C LEU A 75 5.82 3.53 12.90
N GLU A 76 4.73 3.59 12.15
CA GLU A 76 3.38 3.80 12.71
C GLU A 76 3.01 2.69 13.70
N LEU A 77 3.32 1.43 13.36
CA LEU A 77 3.00 0.27 14.17
C LEU A 77 3.80 0.23 15.48
N VAL A 78 5.12 0.44 15.44
CA VAL A 78 5.95 0.48 16.67
C VAL A 78 5.59 1.67 17.56
N LEU A 79 5.27 2.84 16.98
CA LEU A 79 4.75 3.98 17.74
C LEU A 79 3.44 3.66 18.46
N LYS A 80 2.50 2.99 17.77
CA LYS A 80 1.25 2.54 18.38
C LYS A 80 1.47 1.47 19.45
N ALA A 81 2.45 0.59 19.27
CA ALA A 81 2.85 -0.38 20.29
C ALA A 81 3.34 0.32 21.57
N ILE A 82 4.23 1.31 21.45
CA ILE A 82 4.68 2.14 22.59
C ILE A 82 3.48 2.83 23.25
N GLY A 83 2.56 3.39 22.47
CA GLY A 83 1.31 3.97 22.99
C GLY A 83 0.49 2.97 23.80
N PHE A 84 0.30 1.74 23.30
CA PHE A 84 -0.46 0.70 23.99
C PHE A 84 0.22 0.15 25.23
N LYS A 85 1.54 0.24 25.33
CA LYS A 85 2.28 -0.08 26.56
C LYS A 85 1.85 0.78 27.74
N TYR A 86 1.68 2.08 27.51
CA TYR A 86 1.36 3.04 28.58
C TYR A 86 -0.14 3.39 28.67
N ILE A 87 -0.88 3.31 27.57
CA ILE A 87 -2.32 3.58 27.54
C ILE A 87 -3.07 2.27 27.79
N VAL A 88 -3.49 2.03 29.03
CA VAL A 88 -4.07 0.73 29.43
C VAL A 88 -5.56 0.61 29.11
N SER A 89 -6.34 1.68 29.27
CA SER A 89 -7.80 1.59 29.11
C SER A 89 -8.21 1.50 27.63
N LEU A 90 -9.14 0.61 27.31
CA LEU A 90 -9.63 0.41 25.94
C LEU A 90 -10.18 1.71 25.31
N GLU A 91 -10.91 2.52 26.08
CA GLU A 91 -11.48 3.77 25.59
C GLU A 91 -10.41 4.84 25.35
N CYS A 92 -9.38 4.91 26.20
CA CYS A 92 -8.23 5.78 25.95
C CYS A 92 -7.45 5.32 24.72
N ARG A 93 -7.26 4.00 24.51
CA ARG A 93 -6.61 3.47 23.30
C ARG A 93 -7.38 3.83 22.02
N LYS A 94 -8.71 3.73 22.05
CA LYS A 94 -9.57 4.18 20.94
C LYS A 94 -9.47 5.68 20.68
N THR A 95 -9.43 6.48 21.76
CA THR A 95 -9.26 7.93 21.67
C THR A 95 -7.90 8.27 21.06
N PHE A 96 -6.83 7.65 21.55
CA PHE A 96 -5.49 7.77 20.99
C PHE A 96 -5.45 7.48 19.49
N LEU A 97 -5.99 6.35 19.04
CA LEU A 97 -6.03 6.01 17.61
C LEU A 97 -6.87 7.00 16.79
N LYS A 98 -7.96 7.53 17.35
CA LYS A 98 -8.83 8.48 16.65
C LYS A 98 -8.17 9.85 16.51
N ASP A 99 -7.48 10.31 17.55
CA ASP A 99 -6.92 11.65 17.62
C ASP A 99 -5.62 11.77 16.81
N THR A 100 -4.82 10.70 16.77
CA THR A 100 -3.53 10.68 16.06
C THR A 100 -3.62 10.05 14.67
N PHE A 101 -4.56 9.12 14.48
CA PHE A 101 -4.82 8.40 13.24
C PHE A 101 -3.58 7.70 12.68
N HIS A 102 -3.01 8.22 11.58
CA HIS A 102 -1.78 7.69 10.96
C HIS A 102 -0.59 8.64 11.14
N ASN A 103 -0.78 9.84 11.69
CA ASN A 103 0.22 10.89 11.70
C ASN A 103 1.34 10.59 12.71
N LEU A 104 2.57 10.35 12.22
CA LEU A 104 3.70 9.93 13.07
C LEU A 104 4.07 10.99 14.12
N SER A 105 4.08 12.28 13.77
CA SER A 105 4.34 13.37 14.72
C SER A 105 3.28 13.47 15.81
N GLU A 106 1.99 13.33 15.45
CA GLU A 106 0.90 13.38 16.44
C GLU A 106 0.94 12.16 17.35
N ILE A 107 1.24 10.97 16.82
CA ILE A 107 1.43 9.78 17.63
C ILE A 107 2.59 9.98 18.63
N LEU A 108 3.76 10.41 18.15
CA LEU A 108 4.95 10.64 18.98
C LEU A 108 4.66 11.70 20.06
N LEU A 109 3.99 12.80 19.70
CA LEU A 109 3.62 13.86 20.63
C LEU A 109 2.64 13.36 21.71
N TYR A 110 1.66 12.53 21.32
CA TYR A 110 0.68 11.97 22.24
C TYR A 110 1.33 11.08 23.29
N ILE A 111 2.30 10.24 22.90
CA ILE A 111 2.98 9.31 23.83
C ILE A 111 4.10 9.97 24.65
N THR A 112 4.60 11.14 24.24
CA THR A 112 5.72 11.85 24.89
C THR A 112 5.59 11.96 26.41
N PRO A 113 4.43 12.36 27.00
CA PRO A 113 4.30 12.47 28.46
C PRO A 113 4.49 11.14 29.19
N SER A 114 4.24 10.00 28.54
CA SER A 114 4.38 8.66 29.11
C SER A 114 5.81 8.11 29.04
N ILE A 115 6.67 8.69 28.20
CA ILE A 115 8.05 8.22 27.97
C ILE A 115 9.11 9.25 28.37
N GLN A 116 8.75 10.26 29.17
CA GLN A 116 9.62 11.38 29.53
C GLN A 116 10.96 10.94 30.15
N GLU A 117 10.94 9.95 31.06
CA GLU A 117 12.16 9.41 31.68
C GLU A 117 13.09 8.71 30.67
N LEU A 118 12.53 8.15 29.58
CA LEU A 118 13.31 7.54 28.51
C LEU A 118 13.90 8.62 27.59
N ILE A 119 13.13 9.67 27.30
CA ILE A 119 13.58 10.83 26.53
C ILE A 119 14.76 11.52 27.21
N GLU A 120 14.76 11.63 28.54
CA GLU A 120 15.85 12.25 29.29
C GLU A 120 17.19 11.50 29.15
N LYS A 121 17.14 10.20 28.81
CA LYS A 121 18.34 9.39 28.56
C LYS A 121 18.93 9.61 27.17
N ASP A 122 18.10 9.98 26.19
CA ASP A 122 18.55 10.37 24.85
C ASP A 122 17.66 11.46 24.25
N LEU A 123 17.92 12.67 24.71
CA LEU A 123 17.18 13.86 24.27
C LEU A 123 17.46 14.20 22.80
N GLU A 124 18.67 13.91 22.32
CA GLU A 124 19.07 14.27 20.95
C GLU A 124 18.48 13.30 19.92
N GLY A 125 18.48 11.98 20.18
CA GLY A 125 17.78 11.02 19.35
C GLY A 125 16.27 11.27 19.31
N TYR A 126 15.65 11.64 20.44
CA TYR A 126 14.24 12.06 20.45
C TYR A 126 13.99 13.33 19.62
N LYS A 127 14.85 14.36 19.72
CA LYS A 127 14.75 15.57 18.88
C LYS A 127 14.92 15.25 17.40
N TRP A 128 15.81 14.32 17.07
CA TRP A 128 16.01 13.83 15.71
C TRP A 128 14.72 13.16 15.19
N LEU A 129 14.15 12.21 15.94
CA LEU A 129 12.88 11.56 15.60
C LEU A 129 11.75 12.57 15.38
N LYS A 130 11.61 13.55 16.29
CA LYS A 130 10.59 14.58 16.18
C LYS A 130 10.75 15.42 14.90
N SER A 131 11.98 15.78 14.56
CA SER A 131 12.28 16.52 13.33
C SER A 131 12.00 15.67 12.09
N TYR A 132 12.42 14.41 12.12
CA TYR A 132 12.24 13.46 11.03
C TYR A 132 10.76 13.18 10.74
N PHE A 133 9.94 12.95 11.77
CA PHE A 133 8.49 12.72 11.58
C PHE A 133 7.74 13.97 11.12
N ASN A 134 8.18 15.16 11.55
CA ASN A 134 7.64 16.40 11.01
C ASN A 134 7.93 16.53 9.51
N ASP A 135 9.12 16.11 9.07
CA ASP A 135 9.49 16.12 7.65
C ASP A 135 8.72 15.07 6.84
N ILE A 136 8.60 13.83 7.34
CA ILE A 136 7.75 12.78 6.73
C ILE A 136 6.33 13.30 6.51
N ASN A 137 5.76 13.99 7.51
CA ASN A 137 4.40 14.51 7.45
C ASN A 137 4.19 15.60 6.40
N THR A 138 5.25 16.24 5.89
CA THR A 138 5.12 17.18 4.76
C THR A 138 4.76 16.45 3.46
N ILE A 139 5.08 15.16 3.36
CA ILE A 139 4.86 14.30 2.18
C ILE A 139 3.74 13.29 2.43
N ASP A 140 3.76 12.56 3.54
CA ASP A 140 2.91 11.38 3.77
C ASP A 140 2.23 11.41 5.15
N LYS A 141 1.53 12.50 5.47
CA LYS A 141 0.82 12.63 6.76
C LYS A 141 -0.21 11.53 7.00
N GLU A 142 -0.98 11.17 5.97
CA GLU A 142 -2.16 10.29 6.07
C GLU A 142 -1.87 8.84 5.67
N SER A 143 -0.60 8.49 5.42
CA SER A 143 -0.19 7.15 4.97
C SER A 143 -0.75 6.79 3.61
N ASP A 144 -0.99 7.74 2.71
CA ASP A 144 -1.56 7.49 1.38
C ASP A 144 -0.57 7.74 0.24
N SER A 145 0.47 8.55 0.45
CA SER A 145 1.37 9.04 -0.59
C SER A 145 2.23 7.95 -1.25
N PHE A 146 2.52 6.85 -0.55
CA PHE A 146 3.27 5.74 -1.15
C PHE A 146 2.38 4.56 -1.57
N ARG A 147 1.07 4.68 -1.34
CA ARG A 147 0.08 3.67 -1.73
C ARG A 147 -0.64 4.00 -3.01
N TYR A 148 -0.78 5.28 -3.33
CA TYR A 148 -1.53 5.76 -4.48
C TYR A 148 -0.72 6.83 -5.21
N PRO A 149 -0.85 6.91 -6.54
CA PRO A 149 -0.09 7.86 -7.36
C PRO A 149 -0.41 9.32 -7.06
N PHE A 150 -1.57 9.57 -6.46
CA PHE A 150 -2.02 10.91 -6.12
C PHE A 150 -3.12 10.91 -5.07
N SER A 151 -3.26 12.05 -4.38
CA SER A 151 -4.40 12.34 -3.52
C SER A 151 -5.52 13.04 -4.32
N ILE A 152 -6.77 12.78 -3.93
CA ILE A 152 -7.95 13.44 -4.51
C ILE A 152 -8.45 14.52 -3.55
N HIS A 153 -8.35 15.78 -3.96
CA HIS A 153 -8.87 16.92 -3.22
C HIS A 153 -10.33 17.21 -3.60
N VAL A 154 -11.19 17.36 -2.60
CA VAL A 154 -12.62 17.67 -2.78
C VAL A 154 -12.85 19.15 -2.51
N ASN A 155 -13.15 19.90 -3.57
CA ASN A 155 -13.49 21.31 -3.50
C ASN A 155 -15.02 21.48 -3.50
N LYS A 156 -15.51 22.49 -2.78
CA LYS A 156 -16.93 22.84 -2.76
C LYS A 156 -17.11 24.17 -3.48
N VAL A 157 -17.83 24.14 -4.59
CA VAL A 157 -18.14 25.33 -5.39
C VAL A 157 -19.61 25.68 -5.17
N LYS A 158 -19.87 26.94 -4.82
CA LYS A 158 -21.24 27.49 -4.77
C LYS A 158 -21.70 27.82 -6.18
N ASP A 159 -22.89 27.36 -6.53
CA ASP A 159 -23.57 27.66 -7.78
C ASP A 159 -25.01 28.09 -7.43
N GLY A 160 -25.19 29.40 -7.26
CA GLY A 160 -26.39 29.98 -6.65
C GLY A 160 -26.64 29.44 -5.24
N LEU A 161 -27.81 28.82 -5.04
CA LEU A 161 -28.19 28.18 -3.76
C LEU A 161 -27.67 26.73 -3.62
N LYS A 162 -27.10 26.14 -4.68
CA LYS A 162 -26.58 24.77 -4.66
C LYS A 162 -25.08 24.77 -4.37
N THR A 163 -24.63 23.73 -3.69
CA THR A 163 -23.19 23.46 -3.52
C THR A 163 -22.85 22.21 -4.29
N ARG A 164 -21.96 22.31 -5.28
CA ARG A 164 -21.45 21.17 -6.03
C ARG A 164 -20.04 20.82 -5.55
N LYS A 165 -19.71 19.54 -5.57
CA LYS A 165 -18.34 19.05 -5.34
C LYS A 165 -17.60 19.05 -6.67
N THR A 166 -16.36 19.51 -6.66
CA THR A 166 -15.39 19.29 -7.74
C THR A 166 -14.16 18.61 -7.18
N PHE A 167 -13.49 17.84 -8.01
CA PHE A 167 -12.36 17.01 -7.63
C PHE A 167 -11.11 17.47 -8.37
N SER A 168 -9.97 17.45 -7.70
CA SER A 168 -8.67 17.71 -8.31
C SER A 168 -7.64 16.70 -7.81
N ILE A 169 -6.68 16.41 -8.67
CA ILE A 169 -5.57 15.50 -8.37
C ILE A 169 -4.41 16.31 -7.80
N LYS A 170 -3.76 15.79 -6.75
CA LYS A 170 -2.46 16.26 -6.29
C LYS A 170 -1.47 15.10 -6.32
N PRO A 171 -0.51 15.09 -7.26
CA PRO A 171 0.58 14.11 -7.27
C PRO A 171 1.42 14.21 -5.99
N VAL A 172 2.04 13.10 -5.62
CA VAL A 172 2.96 13.03 -4.48
C VAL A 172 4.29 13.71 -4.82
N PHE A 173 4.80 13.44 -6.02
CA PHE A 173 5.97 14.08 -6.61
C PHE A 173 5.52 14.92 -7.81
N ASP A 174 5.74 16.22 -7.75
CA ASP A 174 5.38 17.19 -8.81
C ASP A 174 6.54 17.49 -9.77
N LYS A 175 7.74 17.03 -9.41
CA LYS A 175 8.96 17.06 -10.23
C LYS A 175 9.66 15.72 -10.16
N GLN A 176 10.50 15.45 -11.17
CA GLN A 176 11.43 14.34 -11.09
C GLN A 176 12.32 14.49 -9.86
N THR A 177 12.38 13.43 -9.05
CA THR A 177 13.12 13.41 -7.78
C THR A 177 14.02 12.19 -7.77
N HIS A 178 15.30 12.39 -7.48
CA HIS A 178 16.34 11.35 -7.45
C HIS A 178 16.60 10.92 -6.01
N ILE A 179 15.82 9.99 -5.50
CA ILE A 179 15.85 9.61 -4.08
C ILE A 179 17.07 8.73 -3.81
N ASP A 180 17.93 9.12 -2.88
CA ASP A 180 18.98 8.24 -2.35
C ASP A 180 18.31 7.10 -1.54
N LEU A 181 18.16 5.93 -2.15
CA LEU A 181 17.45 4.79 -1.58
C LEU A 181 18.20 4.21 -0.37
N VAL A 182 19.53 4.28 -0.38
CA VAL A 182 20.38 3.82 0.73
C VAL A 182 20.18 4.72 1.94
N ALA A 183 20.25 6.04 1.75
CA ALA A 183 19.98 7.00 2.82
C ALA A 183 18.54 6.90 3.32
N PHE A 184 17.56 6.76 2.40
CA PHE A 184 16.15 6.57 2.72
C PHE A 184 15.92 5.38 3.66
N ALA A 185 16.39 4.19 3.28
CA ALA A 185 16.21 2.98 4.07
C ALA A 185 16.91 3.07 5.43
N ASN A 186 18.18 3.50 5.45
CA ASN A 186 18.94 3.61 6.69
C ASN A 186 18.31 4.56 7.70
N LYS A 187 17.79 5.73 7.26
CA LYS A 187 17.13 6.68 8.17
C LYS A 187 15.89 6.09 8.82
N ILE A 188 15.08 5.31 8.09
CA ILE A 188 13.90 4.67 8.66
C ILE A 188 14.31 3.53 9.61
N GLU A 189 15.35 2.78 9.29
CA GLU A 189 15.86 1.74 10.20
C GLU A 189 16.39 2.34 11.50
N VAL A 190 17.17 3.42 11.42
CA VAL A 190 17.61 4.19 12.60
C VAL A 190 16.41 4.71 13.40
N ALA A 191 15.41 5.28 12.72
CA ALA A 191 14.20 5.75 13.39
C ALA A 191 13.46 4.61 14.11
N PHE A 192 13.37 3.44 13.48
CA PHE A 192 12.76 2.25 14.08
C PHE A 192 13.55 1.76 15.29
N ASP A 193 14.89 1.74 15.21
CA ASP A 193 15.75 1.26 16.29
C ASP A 193 15.66 2.18 17.52
N LEU A 194 15.64 3.50 17.33
CA LEU A 194 15.39 4.46 18.42
C LEU A 194 14.01 4.23 19.08
N LEU A 195 12.97 3.97 18.28
CA LEU A 195 11.64 3.65 18.81
C LEU A 195 11.60 2.30 19.50
N GLU A 196 12.37 1.33 19.00
CA GLU A 196 12.49 0.00 19.59
C GLU A 196 13.21 0.05 20.96
N GLU A 197 14.22 0.88 21.12
CA GLU A 197 14.89 1.14 22.40
C GLU A 197 13.91 1.70 23.43
N ILE A 198 13.09 2.68 23.02
CA ILE A 198 11.99 3.22 23.84
C ILE A 198 11.00 2.11 24.21
N TYR A 199 10.54 1.34 23.23
CA TYR A 199 9.59 0.25 23.43
C TYR A 199 10.12 -0.81 24.40
N LYS A 200 11.36 -1.26 24.23
CA LYS A 200 12.01 -2.28 25.07
C LYS A 200 12.47 -1.75 26.42
N GLU A 201 12.40 -0.43 26.64
CA GLU A 201 12.99 0.27 27.80
C GLU A 201 14.48 -0.08 27.98
N LYS A 202 15.15 -0.38 26.86
CA LYS A 202 16.57 -0.72 26.83
C LYS A 202 17.31 0.46 26.24
N TYR A 203 18.25 0.97 27.02
CA TYR A 203 19.15 1.99 26.54
C TYR A 203 20.39 1.34 25.96
N VAL A 204 20.54 1.45 24.64
CA VAL A 204 21.81 1.28 23.97
C VAL A 204 22.22 2.68 23.54
N GLU A 205 23.47 3.07 23.76
CA GLU A 205 23.96 4.37 23.30
C GLU A 205 24.03 4.33 21.76
N SER A 206 22.90 4.52 21.09
CA SER A 206 22.79 4.50 19.64
C SER A 206 23.06 5.89 19.10
N THR A 207 24.29 6.11 18.62
CA THR A 207 24.70 7.36 17.96
C THR A 207 24.50 7.31 16.45
N SER A 208 23.90 6.24 15.91
CA SER A 208 23.74 6.00 14.48
C SER A 208 22.98 7.12 13.76
N TYR A 209 21.99 7.73 14.43
CA TYR A 209 21.22 8.87 13.92
C TYR A 209 22.07 10.12 13.64
N GLN A 210 23.23 10.26 14.28
CA GLN A 210 24.13 11.40 14.09
C GLN A 210 24.76 11.41 12.69
N ASN A 211 24.74 10.28 11.99
CA ASN A 211 25.21 10.16 10.61
C ASN A 211 24.20 10.67 9.58
N TYR A 212 22.97 10.99 9.99
CA TYR A 212 21.87 11.32 9.08
C TYR A 212 21.20 12.64 9.45
N SER A 213 20.89 13.45 8.44
CA SER A 213 19.98 14.57 8.60
C SER A 213 18.55 14.05 8.86
N PRO A 214 17.72 14.76 9.64
CA PRO A 214 16.34 14.37 9.87
C PRO A 214 15.42 14.82 8.72
N PHE A 215 15.90 14.80 7.48
CA PHE A 215 15.06 14.98 6.28
C PHE A 215 14.63 13.62 5.77
N PHE A 216 13.40 13.49 5.31
CA PHE A 216 12.83 12.23 4.88
C PHE A 216 13.46 11.75 3.57
N ILE A 217 13.51 12.62 2.57
CA ILE A 217 14.05 12.33 1.24
C ILE A 217 15.32 13.17 1.05
N ASP A 218 16.44 12.48 0.81
CA ASP A 218 17.66 13.11 0.30
C ASP A 218 17.73 12.88 -1.21
N GLU A 219 18.07 13.93 -1.97
CA GLU A 219 18.29 13.81 -3.42
C GLU A 219 19.76 13.45 -3.72
N GLY A 220 20.00 12.49 -4.61
CA GLY A 220 21.33 12.07 -5.06
C GLY A 220 21.64 10.60 -4.76
N GLY A 221 22.84 10.35 -4.23
CA GLY A 221 23.33 9.00 -3.94
C GLY A 221 24.14 8.36 -5.08
N ASP A 222 24.51 7.09 -4.88
CA ASP A 222 25.13 6.28 -5.94
C ASP A 222 24.11 5.96 -7.05
N TYR A 223 24.59 5.82 -8.29
CA TYR A 223 23.72 5.60 -9.43
C TYR A 223 22.86 4.33 -9.32
N TYR A 224 23.40 3.26 -8.74
CA TYR A 224 22.66 2.01 -8.49
C TYR A 224 22.05 1.95 -7.08
N GLY A 225 22.14 3.06 -6.34
CA GLY A 225 21.55 3.25 -5.01
C GLY A 225 20.48 4.33 -4.96
N GLN A 226 19.97 4.78 -6.12
CA GLN A 226 18.92 5.80 -6.20
C GLN A 226 17.65 5.27 -6.86
N SER A 227 16.51 5.81 -6.45
CA SER A 227 15.20 5.61 -7.07
C SER A 227 14.74 6.93 -7.70
N ILE A 228 14.38 6.92 -8.98
CA ILE A 228 13.91 8.10 -9.70
C ILE A 228 12.39 8.04 -9.82
N VAL A 229 11.71 9.07 -9.31
CA VAL A 229 10.24 9.17 -9.28
C VAL A 229 9.76 10.52 -9.80
N GLY A 230 8.46 10.65 -10.07
CA GLY A 230 7.86 11.94 -10.47
C GLY A 230 8.06 12.30 -11.94
N TYR A 231 8.17 11.30 -12.83
CA TYR A 231 8.26 11.52 -14.27
C TYR A 231 7.05 12.28 -14.81
N THR A 232 7.29 13.44 -15.43
CA THR A 232 6.24 14.33 -15.96
C THR A 232 5.63 13.85 -17.29
N TYR A 233 6.28 12.91 -17.98
CA TYR A 233 5.88 12.44 -19.30
C TYR A 233 5.10 11.12 -19.29
N ASN A 234 4.81 10.54 -18.10
CA ASN A 234 4.05 9.29 -18.05
C ASN A 234 2.55 9.58 -18.22
N ALA A 235 1.96 9.11 -19.32
CA ALA A 235 0.53 9.27 -19.59
C ALA A 235 -0.31 8.45 -18.60
N GLU A 236 0.14 7.23 -18.29
CA GLU A 236 -0.43 6.30 -17.31
C GLU A 236 -0.07 6.75 -15.88
N ARG A 237 -1.09 6.95 -15.04
CA ARG A 237 -0.90 7.44 -13.67
C ARG A 237 -0.75 6.30 -12.67
N PHE A 238 -1.37 5.15 -12.91
CA PHE A 238 -1.39 4.03 -11.97
C PHE A 238 -0.31 2.97 -12.22
N CYS A 239 0.12 2.77 -13.46
CA CYS A 239 0.98 1.65 -13.89
C CYS A 239 2.20 1.40 -12.99
N GLN A 240 2.94 2.44 -12.60
CA GLN A 240 4.09 2.29 -11.69
C GLN A 240 3.69 1.73 -10.32
N HIS A 241 2.57 2.21 -9.75
CA HIS A 241 2.08 1.73 -8.46
C HIS A 241 1.52 0.31 -8.58
N VAL A 242 0.78 0.01 -9.65
CA VAL A 242 0.25 -1.34 -9.90
C VAL A 242 1.38 -2.35 -10.02
N LYS A 243 2.42 -2.04 -10.79
CA LYS A 243 3.63 -2.90 -10.90
C LYS A 243 4.34 -3.05 -9.56
N ALA A 244 4.59 -1.96 -8.85
CA ALA A 244 5.26 -1.99 -7.54
C ALA A 244 4.56 -2.93 -6.56
N TYR A 245 3.24 -2.81 -6.46
CA TYR A 245 2.42 -3.59 -5.53
C TYR A 245 2.12 -5.01 -6.02
N THR A 246 2.27 -5.31 -7.31
CA THR A 246 2.11 -6.67 -7.87
C THR A 246 3.41 -7.48 -7.77
N GLU A 247 4.54 -6.90 -8.14
CA GLU A 247 5.79 -7.65 -8.23
C GLU A 247 6.54 -7.74 -6.88
N SER A 248 6.46 -6.72 -6.02
CA SER A 248 7.07 -6.77 -4.69
C SER A 248 6.59 -7.96 -3.86
N PRO A 249 5.28 -8.24 -3.71
CA PRO A 249 4.85 -9.44 -2.99
C PRO A 249 5.20 -10.74 -3.69
N GLN A 250 5.31 -10.77 -5.02
CA GLN A 250 5.80 -11.95 -5.75
C GLN A 250 7.26 -12.26 -5.36
N TYR A 251 8.09 -11.23 -5.17
CA TYR A 251 9.44 -11.40 -4.63
C TYR A 251 9.42 -11.92 -3.19
N LEU A 252 8.58 -11.35 -2.31
CA LEU A 252 8.43 -11.84 -0.93
C LEU A 252 7.97 -13.30 -0.88
N TYR A 253 7.07 -13.71 -1.77
CA TYR A 253 6.64 -15.10 -1.93
C TYR A 253 7.81 -16.01 -2.31
N ASN A 254 8.61 -15.62 -3.32
CA ASN A 254 9.77 -16.39 -3.73
C ASN A 254 10.77 -16.57 -2.58
N MET A 255 11.01 -15.51 -1.80
CA MET A 255 11.86 -15.59 -0.60
C MET A 255 11.32 -16.58 0.45
N MET A 256 10.00 -16.64 0.65
CA MET A 256 9.37 -17.63 1.55
C MET A 256 9.46 -19.07 1.02
N CYS A 257 9.47 -19.25 -0.30
CA CYS A 257 9.69 -20.56 -0.94
C CYS A 257 11.13 -21.03 -0.76
N GLU A 258 12.10 -20.13 -0.89
CA GLU A 258 13.53 -20.42 -0.73
C GLU A 258 13.92 -20.62 0.75
N ASN A 259 13.33 -19.84 1.66
CA ASN A 259 13.58 -19.94 3.09
C ASN A 259 12.26 -19.94 3.88
N THR A 260 11.86 -21.13 4.33
CA THR A 260 10.59 -21.30 5.04
C THR A 260 10.52 -20.59 6.40
N GLN A 261 11.65 -20.19 6.98
CA GLN A 261 11.68 -19.42 8.24
C GLN A 261 11.19 -17.98 8.04
N LEU A 262 11.14 -17.49 6.80
CA LEU A 262 10.67 -16.14 6.49
C LEU A 262 9.14 -16.05 6.46
N LYS A 263 8.40 -17.17 6.49
CA LYS A 263 6.93 -17.18 6.34
C LYS A 263 6.22 -16.33 7.39
N ASP A 264 6.57 -16.51 8.67
CA ASP A 264 5.94 -15.76 9.76
C ASP A 264 6.23 -14.26 9.70
N ILE A 265 7.29 -13.87 8.97
CA ILE A 265 7.74 -12.50 8.81
C ILE A 265 7.08 -11.84 7.58
N LEU A 266 7.16 -12.49 6.43
CA LEU A 266 6.85 -11.89 5.13
C LEU A 266 5.38 -12.08 4.70
N PHE A 267 4.67 -13.06 5.26
CA PHE A 267 3.35 -13.44 4.75
C PHE A 267 2.29 -12.33 4.87
N ILE A 268 2.20 -11.67 6.03
CA ILE A 268 1.20 -10.59 6.24
C ILE A 268 1.52 -9.35 5.38
N PRO A 269 2.77 -8.84 5.33
CA PRO A 269 3.15 -7.78 4.40
C PRO A 269 2.90 -8.14 2.93
N MET A 270 3.18 -9.38 2.52
CA MET A 270 2.85 -9.88 1.17
C MET A 270 1.34 -9.81 0.90
N CYS A 271 0.50 -10.30 1.81
CA CYS A 271 -0.97 -10.24 1.67
C CYS A 271 -1.46 -8.80 1.51
N TYR A 272 -0.89 -7.87 2.28
CA TYR A 272 -1.24 -6.47 2.17
C TYR A 272 -0.86 -5.87 0.81
N LEU A 273 0.37 -6.11 0.34
CA LEU A 273 0.84 -5.57 -0.94
C LEU A 273 -0.04 -6.06 -2.09
N TYR A 274 -0.31 -7.37 -2.16
CA TYR A 274 -1.22 -7.94 -3.16
C TYR A 274 -2.64 -7.38 -3.05
N ARG A 275 -3.18 -7.25 -1.84
CA ARG A 275 -4.49 -6.66 -1.62
C ARG A 275 -4.55 -5.21 -2.12
N ASN A 276 -3.48 -4.43 -1.92
CA ASN A 276 -3.40 -3.07 -2.43
C ASN A 276 -3.19 -3.03 -3.96
N ALA A 277 -2.47 -4.00 -4.54
CA ALA A 277 -2.35 -4.15 -5.99
C ALA A 277 -3.72 -4.31 -6.64
N VAL A 278 -4.58 -5.18 -6.10
CA VAL A 278 -5.96 -5.37 -6.61
C VAL A 278 -6.76 -4.07 -6.54
N GLU A 279 -6.65 -3.31 -5.44
CA GLU A 279 -7.31 -2.00 -5.35
C GLU A 279 -6.77 -1.01 -6.38
N LEU A 280 -5.45 -0.99 -6.61
CA LEU A 280 -4.80 -0.12 -7.58
C LEU A 280 -5.22 -0.48 -9.01
N SER A 281 -5.18 -1.76 -9.41
CA SER A 281 -5.61 -2.20 -10.74
C SER A 281 -7.09 -1.89 -11.01
N LEU A 282 -7.96 -2.04 -10.01
CA LEU A 282 -9.36 -1.62 -10.16
C LEU A 282 -9.48 -0.09 -10.32
N LYS A 283 -8.64 0.70 -9.65
CA LYS A 283 -8.65 2.16 -9.81
C LYS A 283 -8.04 2.59 -11.14
N GLU A 284 -7.03 1.88 -11.63
CA GLU A 284 -6.40 2.07 -12.93
C GLU A 284 -7.45 1.90 -14.04
N ILE A 285 -8.05 0.70 -14.16
CA ILE A 285 -9.10 0.44 -15.14
C ILE A 285 -10.23 1.47 -15.03
N LEU A 286 -10.69 1.76 -13.81
CA LEU A 286 -11.75 2.75 -13.60
C LEU A 286 -11.34 4.15 -14.09
N PHE A 287 -10.09 4.55 -13.86
CA PHE A 287 -9.57 5.91 -14.14
C PHE A 287 -9.13 6.11 -15.59
N GLU A 288 -8.48 5.11 -16.16
CA GLU A 288 -7.79 5.18 -17.45
C GLU A 288 -8.69 4.62 -18.58
N GLU A 289 -9.51 3.60 -18.29
CA GLU A 289 -10.18 2.82 -19.35
C GLU A 289 -11.71 2.92 -19.40
N CYS A 290 -12.38 3.17 -18.27
CA CYS A 290 -13.83 3.35 -18.27
C CYS A 290 -14.24 4.69 -18.91
N SER A 291 -15.43 4.73 -19.51
CA SER A 291 -15.98 5.88 -20.27
C SER A 291 -16.28 7.15 -19.44
N TYR A 292 -15.94 7.17 -18.15
CA TYR A 292 -16.25 8.27 -17.24
C TYR A 292 -15.37 9.51 -17.47
N GLY A 293 -16.00 10.69 -17.44
CA GLY A 293 -15.25 11.94 -17.41
C GLY A 293 -14.45 12.14 -16.11
N LEU A 294 -13.36 12.92 -16.16
CA LEU A 294 -12.42 13.11 -15.04
C LEU A 294 -13.08 13.46 -13.68
N GLN A 295 -14.12 14.30 -13.67
CA GLN A 295 -14.80 14.67 -12.41
C GLN A 295 -15.64 13.53 -11.84
N GLU A 296 -16.26 12.73 -12.70
CA GLU A 296 -17.09 11.61 -12.31
C GLU A 296 -16.23 10.48 -11.75
N VAL A 297 -15.16 10.12 -12.45
CA VAL A 297 -14.26 9.05 -12.04
C VAL A 297 -13.56 9.35 -10.72
N LEU A 298 -13.07 10.59 -10.53
CA LEU A 298 -12.50 11.04 -9.26
C LEU A 298 -13.55 11.03 -8.14
N GLY A 299 -14.80 11.37 -8.47
CA GLY A 299 -15.94 11.28 -7.55
C GLY A 299 -16.23 9.83 -7.13
N HIS A 300 -16.16 8.89 -8.08
CA HIS A 300 -16.30 7.46 -7.81
C HIS A 300 -15.18 6.94 -6.93
N ILE A 301 -13.91 7.15 -7.29
CA ILE A 301 -12.75 6.72 -6.51
C ILE A 301 -12.81 7.31 -5.08
N SER A 302 -13.08 8.62 -4.97
CA SER A 302 -13.22 9.30 -3.67
C SER A 302 -14.34 8.71 -2.81
N LYS A 303 -15.49 8.36 -3.42
CA LYS A 303 -16.65 7.79 -2.71
C LYS A 303 -16.42 6.33 -2.31
N LYS A 304 -15.80 5.52 -3.15
CA LYS A 304 -15.57 4.09 -2.90
C LYS A 304 -14.38 3.87 -1.96
N LYS A 305 -13.40 4.77 -1.94
CA LYS A 305 -12.16 4.69 -1.16
C LYS A 305 -11.43 3.36 -1.39
N HIS A 306 -11.56 2.42 -0.45
CA HIS A 306 -10.86 1.13 -0.44
C HIS A 306 -11.76 -0.07 -0.74
N LYS A 307 -13.04 0.18 -1.04
CA LYS A 307 -14.04 -0.89 -1.22
C LYS A 307 -13.85 -1.57 -2.57
N VAL A 308 -13.07 -2.65 -2.61
CA VAL A 308 -12.76 -3.40 -3.84
C VAL A 308 -14.03 -3.86 -4.58
N LYS A 309 -15.02 -4.43 -3.89
CA LYS A 309 -16.32 -4.78 -4.51
C LYS A 309 -17.08 -3.55 -5.01
N GLY A 310 -16.93 -2.43 -4.32
CA GLY A 310 -17.53 -1.17 -4.71
C GLY A 310 -16.94 -0.56 -5.99
N LEU A 311 -15.63 -0.78 -6.23
CA LEU A 311 -14.93 -0.39 -7.46
C LEU A 311 -15.27 -1.36 -8.59
N TRP A 312 -15.19 -2.67 -8.35
CA TRP A 312 -15.57 -3.70 -9.31
C TRP A 312 -16.96 -3.49 -9.91
N ASN A 313 -17.96 -3.17 -9.09
CA ASN A 313 -19.32 -2.91 -9.57
C ASN A 313 -19.45 -1.68 -10.48
N LEU A 314 -18.46 -0.79 -10.54
CA LEU A 314 -18.43 0.32 -11.50
C LEU A 314 -17.75 -0.08 -12.81
N ILE A 315 -16.91 -1.10 -12.79
CA ILE A 315 -16.04 -1.49 -13.91
C ILE A 315 -16.67 -2.64 -14.69
N LYS A 316 -17.32 -3.59 -14.01
CA LYS A 316 -17.81 -4.85 -14.60
C LYS A 316 -18.62 -4.65 -15.88
N THR A 317 -19.56 -3.69 -15.89
CA THR A 317 -20.38 -3.42 -17.07
C THR A 317 -19.58 -2.80 -18.21
N GLU A 318 -18.60 -1.95 -17.91
CA GLU A 318 -17.69 -1.41 -18.94
C GLU A 318 -16.85 -2.55 -19.54
N ILE A 319 -16.43 -3.55 -18.76
CA ILE A 319 -15.73 -4.73 -19.29
C ILE A 319 -16.63 -5.48 -20.29
N GLU A 320 -17.89 -5.75 -19.91
CA GLU A 320 -18.88 -6.45 -20.77
C GLU A 320 -19.12 -5.70 -22.09
N GLU A 321 -19.01 -4.36 -22.11
CA GLU A 321 -19.16 -3.56 -23.33
C GLU A 321 -17.91 -3.56 -24.22
N HIS A 322 -16.73 -3.84 -23.65
CA HIS A 322 -15.47 -3.88 -24.40
C HIS A 322 -15.10 -5.30 -24.85
N ALA A 323 -15.56 -6.30 -24.12
CA ALA A 323 -15.25 -7.69 -24.38
C ALA A 323 -16.12 -8.24 -25.53
N ASN A 324 -15.57 -9.23 -26.22
CA ASN A 324 -16.24 -9.97 -27.29
C ASN A 324 -16.14 -11.48 -26.96
N GLU A 325 -16.60 -11.81 -25.77
CA GLU A 325 -16.55 -13.15 -25.20
C GLU A 325 -17.64 -14.07 -25.77
N PRO A 326 -17.40 -15.39 -25.80
CA PRO A 326 -18.44 -16.38 -26.06
C PRO A 326 -19.61 -16.29 -25.06
N GLU A 327 -20.83 -16.63 -25.48
CA GLU A 327 -22.04 -16.61 -24.61
C GLU A 327 -21.90 -17.50 -23.35
N ASP A 328 -21.01 -18.49 -23.34
CA ASP A 328 -20.76 -19.41 -22.23
C ASP A 328 -19.55 -19.03 -21.37
N ASP A 329 -18.94 -17.85 -21.59
CA ASP A 329 -17.83 -17.37 -20.75
C ASP A 329 -18.33 -17.00 -19.34
N VAL A 330 -17.75 -17.66 -18.34
CA VAL A 330 -18.09 -17.47 -16.92
C VAL A 330 -16.99 -16.71 -16.15
N THR A 331 -15.97 -16.20 -16.83
CA THR A 331 -14.79 -15.59 -16.20
C THR A 331 -15.17 -14.41 -15.31
N LEU A 332 -16.12 -13.56 -15.74
CA LEU A 332 -16.58 -12.43 -14.91
C LEU A 332 -17.31 -12.89 -13.64
N ILE A 333 -18.02 -14.03 -13.69
CA ILE A 333 -18.67 -14.64 -12.53
C ILE A 333 -17.59 -15.16 -11.56
N ASP A 334 -16.59 -15.84 -12.11
CA ASP A 334 -15.45 -16.35 -11.34
C ASP A 334 -14.70 -15.20 -10.67
N VAL A 335 -14.33 -14.14 -11.39
CA VAL A 335 -13.65 -12.96 -10.85
C VAL A 335 -14.48 -12.26 -9.77
N GLU A 336 -15.79 -12.14 -9.96
CA GLU A 336 -16.67 -11.56 -8.94
C GLU A 336 -16.65 -12.38 -7.63
N ASN A 337 -16.45 -13.71 -7.70
CA ASN A 337 -16.22 -14.55 -6.53
C ASN A 337 -14.91 -14.17 -5.81
N TYR A 338 -13.79 -14.00 -6.53
CA TYR A 338 -12.52 -13.55 -5.93
C TYR A 338 -12.68 -12.18 -5.26
N ILE A 339 -13.25 -11.20 -5.96
CA ILE A 339 -13.48 -9.85 -5.44
C ILE A 339 -14.37 -9.87 -4.20
N THR A 340 -15.42 -10.70 -4.20
CA THR A 340 -16.33 -10.84 -3.05
C THR A 340 -15.61 -11.45 -1.85
N GLN A 341 -14.80 -12.49 -2.06
CA GLN A 341 -13.98 -13.08 -1.00
C GLN A 341 -13.00 -12.07 -0.43
N LEU A 342 -12.22 -11.38 -1.29
CA LEU A 342 -11.28 -10.36 -0.85
C LEU A 342 -11.97 -9.23 -0.08
N ASN A 343 -13.14 -8.78 -0.53
CA ASN A 343 -13.93 -7.77 0.17
C ASN A 343 -14.40 -8.24 1.56
N ASN A 344 -14.76 -9.52 1.69
CA ASN A 344 -15.19 -10.09 2.98
C ASN A 344 -14.00 -10.30 3.94
N ILE A 345 -12.81 -10.53 3.39
CA ILE A 345 -11.59 -10.69 4.17
C ILE A 345 -11.05 -9.32 4.60
N ASP A 346 -10.86 -8.39 3.66
CA ASP A 346 -10.22 -7.10 3.89
C ASP A 346 -10.79 -5.95 3.01
N GLY A 347 -12.11 -5.76 3.05
CA GLY A 347 -12.81 -4.74 2.25
C GLY A 347 -12.55 -3.29 2.66
N THR A 348 -11.93 -3.03 3.82
CA THR A 348 -11.54 -1.68 4.27
C THR A 348 -10.04 -1.41 4.20
N SER A 349 -9.26 -2.37 3.72
CA SER A 349 -7.78 -2.32 3.69
C SER A 349 -7.12 -2.38 5.06
N ASP A 350 -7.77 -2.84 6.12
CA ASP A 350 -7.21 -2.76 7.48
C ASP A 350 -6.61 -4.09 7.97
N LYS A 351 -7.20 -5.22 7.57
CA LYS A 351 -6.95 -6.53 8.20
C LYS A 351 -5.53 -7.05 8.00
N PHE A 352 -4.93 -6.76 6.85
CA PHE A 352 -3.53 -7.14 6.59
C PHE A 352 -2.53 -6.07 7.04
N ARG A 353 -2.99 -4.87 7.42
CA ARG A 353 -2.11 -3.78 7.90
C ARG A 353 -1.96 -3.78 9.41
N TYR A 354 -3.03 -4.05 10.13
CA TYR A 354 -3.09 -3.98 11.58
C TYR A 354 -3.47 -5.34 12.15
N PRO A 355 -3.01 -5.69 13.38
CA PRO A 355 -3.42 -6.93 14.02
C PRO A 355 -4.87 -6.90 14.56
N ALA A 356 -5.47 -5.71 14.64
CA ALA A 356 -6.81 -5.49 15.18
C ALA A 356 -7.62 -4.47 14.35
N ASP A 357 -8.94 -4.53 14.46
CA ASP A 357 -9.83 -3.54 13.86
C ASP A 357 -9.80 -2.19 14.62
N LYS A 358 -10.55 -1.20 14.09
CA LYS A 358 -10.70 0.13 14.73
C LYS A 358 -11.34 0.11 16.13
N HIS A 359 -11.93 -1.01 16.53
CA HIS A 359 -12.48 -1.23 17.86
C HIS A 359 -11.51 -2.00 18.76
N LEU A 360 -10.29 -2.26 18.28
CA LEU A 360 -9.22 -3.00 18.93
C LEU A 360 -9.56 -4.46 19.18
N LYS A 361 -10.43 -5.04 18.33
CA LYS A 361 -10.67 -6.48 18.29
C LYS A 361 -9.64 -7.13 17.37
N LEU A 362 -8.84 -8.05 17.94
CA LEU A 362 -7.85 -8.83 17.20
C LEU A 362 -8.48 -9.68 16.10
N HIS A 363 -7.81 -9.78 14.96
CA HIS A 363 -8.36 -10.40 13.76
C HIS A 363 -8.30 -11.93 13.73
N PHE A 364 -7.30 -12.53 14.38
CA PHE A 364 -6.96 -13.95 14.31
C PHE A 364 -6.85 -14.59 15.72
N ILE A 365 -7.74 -14.22 16.65
CA ILE A 365 -7.74 -14.73 18.03
C ILE A 365 -7.92 -16.25 18.11
N ASP A 366 -8.82 -16.80 17.29
CA ASP A 366 -9.11 -18.24 17.25
C ASP A 366 -8.06 -19.05 16.47
N GLY A 367 -7.06 -18.36 15.89
CA GLY A 367 -6.10 -18.95 14.98
C GLY A 367 -6.68 -19.25 13.60
N LYS A 368 -5.86 -19.13 12.56
CA LYS A 368 -6.19 -19.49 11.20
C LYS A 368 -4.96 -20.07 10.50
N LYS A 369 -5.06 -21.33 10.07
CA LYS A 369 -4.07 -21.93 9.18
C LYS A 369 -4.38 -21.48 7.75
N VAL A 370 -3.36 -21.00 7.04
CA VAL A 370 -3.47 -20.52 5.66
C VAL A 370 -2.37 -21.16 4.82
N ASP A 371 -2.70 -21.52 3.58
CA ASP A 371 -1.78 -22.05 2.59
C ASP A 371 -1.17 -20.91 1.78
N VAL A 372 0.16 -20.79 1.83
CA VAL A 372 0.91 -19.68 1.25
C VAL A 372 0.84 -19.72 -0.28
N ASP A 373 0.92 -20.92 -0.87
CA ASP A 373 0.88 -21.11 -2.31
C ASP A 373 -0.51 -20.78 -2.85
N ASN A 374 -1.56 -21.24 -2.14
CA ASN A 374 -2.94 -20.93 -2.51
C ASN A 374 -3.25 -19.43 -2.45
N VAL A 375 -2.77 -18.71 -1.42
CA VAL A 375 -2.96 -17.26 -1.32
C VAL A 375 -2.22 -16.51 -2.42
N ASN A 376 -0.98 -16.89 -2.71
CA ASN A 376 -0.21 -16.33 -3.82
C ASN A 376 -0.93 -16.56 -5.16
N ASP A 377 -1.37 -17.78 -5.42
CA ASP A 377 -2.11 -18.13 -6.63
C ASP A 377 -3.44 -17.37 -6.73
N PHE A 378 -4.18 -17.21 -5.63
CA PHE A 378 -5.43 -16.45 -5.58
C PHE A 378 -5.23 -15.02 -6.09
N PHE A 379 -4.21 -14.32 -5.56
CA PHE A 379 -3.93 -12.94 -5.96
C PHE A 379 -3.38 -12.84 -7.38
N GLU A 380 -2.45 -13.72 -7.76
CA GLU A 380 -1.83 -13.69 -9.08
C GLU A 380 -2.85 -14.00 -10.20
N GLN A 381 -3.80 -14.90 -9.96
CA GLN A 381 -4.90 -15.18 -10.91
C GLN A 381 -5.80 -13.95 -11.09
N LEU A 382 -6.16 -13.28 -9.98
CA LEU A 382 -6.99 -12.08 -10.03
C LEU A 382 -6.26 -10.91 -10.71
N LEU A 383 -4.99 -10.67 -10.38
CA LEU A 383 -4.20 -9.59 -10.97
C LEU A 383 -3.88 -9.84 -12.44
N SER A 384 -3.67 -11.10 -12.85
CA SER A 384 -3.50 -11.46 -14.26
C SER A 384 -4.76 -11.14 -15.06
N PHE A 385 -5.94 -11.43 -14.51
CA PHE A 385 -7.21 -11.04 -15.15
C PHE A 385 -7.36 -9.53 -15.26
N LEU A 386 -7.12 -8.78 -14.17
CA LEU A 386 -7.26 -7.32 -14.20
C LEU A 386 -6.28 -6.67 -15.17
N SER A 387 -5.04 -7.15 -15.24
CA SER A 387 -4.06 -6.68 -16.23
C SER A 387 -4.47 -7.01 -17.67
N ALA A 388 -5.10 -8.17 -17.92
CA ALA A 388 -5.61 -8.51 -19.24
C ALA A 388 -6.80 -7.63 -19.65
N VAL A 389 -7.69 -7.32 -18.70
CA VAL A 389 -8.82 -6.40 -18.91
C VAL A 389 -8.34 -5.00 -19.24
N ASP A 390 -7.37 -4.50 -18.48
CA ASP A 390 -6.77 -3.18 -18.68
C ASP A 390 -6.21 -3.03 -20.10
N LEU A 391 -5.35 -3.98 -20.52
CA LEU A 391 -4.79 -4.02 -21.87
C LEU A 391 -5.87 -4.13 -22.96
N MET A 392 -6.87 -4.98 -22.77
CA MET A 392 -7.96 -5.17 -23.73
C MET A 392 -8.78 -3.88 -23.90
N MET A 393 -9.13 -3.21 -22.80
CA MET A 393 -9.89 -1.97 -22.86
C MET A 393 -9.07 -0.84 -23.47
N ALA A 394 -7.79 -0.73 -23.12
CA ALA A 394 -6.88 0.26 -23.70
C ALA A 394 -6.78 0.13 -25.22
N GLU A 395 -6.55 -1.09 -25.74
CA GLU A 395 -6.49 -1.36 -27.18
C GLU A 395 -7.82 -1.02 -27.89
N HIS A 396 -8.96 -1.41 -27.31
CA HIS A 396 -10.26 -1.10 -27.87
C HIS A 396 -10.58 0.41 -27.84
N ASN A 397 -10.16 1.12 -26.78
CA ASN A 397 -10.28 2.57 -26.66
C ASN A 397 -9.42 3.30 -27.71
N GLU A 398 -8.19 2.83 -27.97
CA GLU A 398 -7.32 3.36 -29.01
C GLU A 398 -7.97 3.20 -30.40
N TRP A 399 -8.48 2.01 -30.74
CA TRP A 399 -9.19 1.78 -32.00
C TRP A 399 -10.42 2.68 -32.17
N LYS A 400 -11.23 2.85 -31.12
CA LYS A 400 -12.38 3.78 -31.15
C LYS A 400 -11.93 5.21 -31.42
N ALA A 401 -10.85 5.66 -30.78
CA ALA A 401 -10.32 7.02 -30.94
C ALA A 401 -9.75 7.26 -32.34
N GLU A 402 -9.06 6.28 -32.93
CA GLU A 402 -8.56 6.33 -34.31
C GLU A 402 -9.72 6.44 -35.31
N ILE A 403 -10.74 5.58 -35.18
CA ILE A 403 -11.93 5.61 -36.04
C ILE A 403 -12.65 6.97 -35.94
N GLU A 404 -12.82 7.52 -34.73
CA GLU A 404 -13.43 8.84 -34.56
C GLU A 404 -12.59 9.98 -35.16
N ALA A 405 -11.25 9.89 -35.07
CA ALA A 405 -10.35 10.86 -35.68
C ALA A 405 -10.45 10.83 -37.22
N GLU A 406 -10.49 9.64 -37.82
CA GLU A 406 -10.68 9.46 -39.27
C GLU A 406 -12.02 10.04 -39.73
N TYR A 407 -13.14 9.68 -39.07
CA TYR A 407 -14.46 10.24 -39.40
C TYR A 407 -14.51 11.77 -39.27
N ARG A 408 -13.87 12.36 -38.25
CA ARG A 408 -13.79 13.82 -38.11
C ARG A 408 -12.99 14.46 -39.24
N ALA A 409 -11.87 13.86 -39.62
CA ALA A 409 -11.05 14.34 -40.74
C ALA A 409 -11.81 14.28 -42.07
N GLU A 410 -12.59 13.23 -42.32
CA GLU A 410 -13.44 13.12 -43.51
C GLU A 410 -14.55 14.18 -43.53
N MET A 411 -15.18 14.47 -42.39
CA MET A 411 -16.23 15.47 -42.28
C MET A 411 -15.73 16.91 -42.42
N GLU A 412 -14.47 17.20 -42.08
CA GLU A 412 -13.84 18.52 -42.29
C GLU A 412 -13.44 18.77 -43.76
N LEU A 413 -13.42 17.73 -44.60
CA LEU A 413 -13.11 17.82 -46.04
C LEU A 413 -14.35 18.04 -46.92
N ILE A 414 -15.56 18.01 -46.35
CA ILE A 414 -16.87 18.22 -47.01
C ILE A 414 -17.41 19.61 -46.65
#